data_AF-Q0DRZ1-F1
#
_entry.id   AF-Q0DRZ1-F1
#
_cell.length_a   1.000
_cell.length_b   1.000
_cell.length_c   1.000
_cell.angle_alpha   90.00
_cell.angle_beta   90.00
_cell.angle_gamma   90.00
#
_symmetry.space_group_name_H-M   'P 1'
#
loop_
_entity.id
_entity.type
_entity.pdbx_description
1 polymer ?
#
loop_
_entity_poly.entity_id
_entity_poly.type
_entity_poly.pdbx_seq_one_letter_code
_entity_poly.pdbx_strand_id
1 'polypeptide(L)'
;IVGRLVQLACGKNGYDYKSVKRWTTRRRLGYELIECDKIFVPVHKDVHWCLAVINMKERTFQYLDSLGCVDHHVPRVLARYIAEEVKDKSNKEIDTNTWHEELVDDIPLQQNGWDCGMFMLKYIDFHSRGLSMSFSQENMEYFRKRTVMEILRLRAD
;
A
#
# COMPACT_ATOMS: atom_id res chain seq x y z
N ILE A 1 3.53 -6.25 -1.24
CA ILE A 1 3.12 -7.08 -2.40
C ILE A 1 2.85 -6.13 -3.55
N VAL A 2 3.65 -6.16 -4.62
CA VAL A 2 3.44 -5.29 -5.78
C VAL A 2 2.39 -5.92 -6.69
N GLY A 3 1.14 -5.84 -6.25
CA GLY A 3 -0.03 -6.23 -7.03
C GLY A 3 -0.67 -4.98 -7.62
N ARG A 4 -0.89 -4.93 -8.93
CA ARG A 4 -1.59 -3.79 -9.56
C ARG A 4 -3.03 -3.75 -9.02
N LEU A 5 -3.32 -2.82 -8.11
CA LEU A 5 -4.69 -2.49 -7.66
C LEU A 5 -5.65 -2.30 -8.85
N VAL A 6 -5.12 -1.84 -9.99
CA VAL A 6 -5.82 -1.77 -11.28
C VAL A 6 -6.50 -3.09 -11.65
N GLN A 7 -5.83 -4.24 -11.53
CA GLN A 7 -6.44 -5.54 -11.90
C GLN A 7 -7.56 -5.96 -10.96
N LEU A 8 -7.46 -5.59 -9.69
CA LEU A 8 -8.52 -5.80 -8.71
C LEU A 8 -9.72 -4.89 -9.00
N ALA A 9 -9.51 -3.65 -9.45
CA ALA A 9 -10.57 -2.67 -9.71
C ALA A 9 -11.16 -2.74 -11.15
N CYS A 10 -10.60 -3.53 -12.07
CA CYS A 10 -11.02 -3.61 -13.48
C CYS A 10 -12.18 -4.59 -13.77
N GLY A 11 -12.84 -5.18 -12.76
CA GLY A 11 -13.96 -6.10 -12.99
C GLY A 11 -15.21 -5.43 -13.59
N LYS A 12 -16.16 -6.22 -14.12
CA LYS A 12 -17.43 -5.72 -14.70
C LYS A 12 -18.23 -4.79 -13.76
N ASN A 13 -17.99 -4.89 -12.45
CA ASN A 13 -18.60 -4.05 -11.41
C ASN A 13 -17.55 -3.24 -10.61
N GLY A 14 -16.37 -2.98 -11.18
CA GLY A 14 -15.27 -2.30 -10.48
C GLY A 14 -14.50 -3.16 -9.46
N TYR A 15 -14.70 -4.49 -9.49
CA TYR A 15 -14.01 -5.43 -8.59
C TYR A 15 -13.88 -6.83 -9.23
N ASP A 16 -12.67 -7.40 -9.23
CA ASP A 16 -12.38 -8.77 -9.70
C ASP A 16 -11.31 -9.47 -8.86
N TYR A 17 -11.72 -10.18 -7.82
CA TYR A 17 -10.81 -11.00 -7.01
C TYR A 17 -10.18 -12.16 -7.79
N LYS A 18 -10.90 -12.74 -8.77
CA LYS A 18 -10.42 -13.93 -9.49
C LYS A 18 -9.14 -13.64 -10.27
N SER A 19 -8.99 -12.43 -10.78
CA SER A 19 -7.80 -11.98 -11.51
C SER A 19 -6.55 -11.93 -10.62
N VAL A 20 -6.70 -11.62 -9.33
CA VAL A 20 -5.58 -11.45 -8.38
C VAL A 20 -5.39 -12.61 -7.40
N LYS A 21 -6.37 -13.51 -7.28
CA LYS A 21 -6.41 -14.66 -6.34
C LYS A 21 -5.13 -15.51 -6.30
N ARG A 22 -4.34 -15.56 -7.39
CA ARG A 22 -3.14 -16.40 -7.48
C ARG A 22 -1.85 -15.72 -7.02
N TRP A 23 -1.87 -14.42 -6.71
CA TRP A 23 -0.66 -13.64 -6.39
C TRP A 23 -0.03 -14.01 -5.06
N THR A 24 -0.86 -14.38 -4.10
CA THR A 24 -0.56 -14.50 -2.67
C THR A 24 -0.70 -15.94 -2.18
N THR A 25 -0.50 -16.90 -3.08
CA THR A 25 -0.56 -18.32 -2.71
C THR A 25 0.56 -18.67 -1.73
N ARG A 26 0.29 -19.60 -0.81
CA ARG A 26 1.31 -20.04 0.18
C ARG A 26 2.59 -20.55 -0.48
N ARG A 27 2.50 -21.15 -1.67
CA ARG A 27 3.68 -21.54 -2.48
C ARG A 27 4.55 -20.35 -2.92
N ARG A 28 3.96 -19.18 -3.19
CA ARG A 28 4.67 -17.98 -3.65
C ARG A 28 5.26 -17.18 -2.50
N LEU A 29 4.53 -17.05 -1.40
CA LEU A 29 4.91 -16.17 -0.28
C LEU A 29 5.54 -16.92 0.90
N GLY A 30 5.22 -18.20 1.10
CA GLY A 30 5.57 -18.95 2.31
C GLY A 30 4.67 -18.67 3.52
N TYR A 31 3.88 -17.59 3.46
CA TYR A 31 2.95 -17.12 4.49
C TYR A 31 1.63 -16.65 3.85
N GLU A 32 0.60 -16.46 4.67
CA GLU A 32 -0.69 -15.87 4.30
C GLU A 32 -0.78 -14.41 4.76
N LEU A 33 -1.57 -13.59 4.07
CA LEU A 33 -1.65 -12.16 4.39
C LEU A 33 -2.15 -11.87 5.81
N ILE A 34 -2.94 -12.80 6.38
CA ILE A 34 -3.41 -12.70 7.77
C ILE A 34 -2.27 -12.78 8.80
N GLU A 35 -1.10 -13.28 8.41
CA GLU A 35 0.08 -13.39 9.27
C GLU A 35 0.91 -12.09 9.29
N CYS A 36 0.59 -11.10 8.45
CA CYS A 36 1.29 -9.82 8.40
C CYS A 36 0.71 -8.80 9.39
N ASP A 37 1.56 -7.96 10.00
CA ASP A 37 1.08 -6.80 10.79
C ASP A 37 0.54 -5.68 9.89
N LYS A 38 1.28 -5.36 8.81
CA LYS A 38 0.93 -4.34 7.82
C LYS A 38 1.18 -4.86 6.41
N ILE A 39 0.29 -4.49 5.50
CA ILE A 39 0.38 -4.81 4.08
C ILE A 39 0.40 -3.49 3.30
N PHE A 40 1.52 -3.23 2.62
CA PHE A 40 1.70 -2.08 1.75
C PHE A 40 1.28 -2.40 0.32
N VAL A 41 0.39 -1.58 -0.23
CA VAL A 41 -0.20 -1.73 -1.56
C VAL A 41 0.07 -0.45 -2.38
N PRO A 42 1.12 -0.43 -3.21
CA PRO A 42 1.34 0.64 -4.18
C PRO A 42 0.13 0.80 -5.12
N VAL A 43 -0.35 2.03 -5.27
CA VAL A 43 -1.49 2.38 -6.12
C VAL A 43 -0.98 3.23 -7.28
N HIS A 44 -1.18 2.75 -8.50
CA HIS A 44 -0.87 3.54 -9.70
C HIS A 44 -2.15 4.07 -10.32
N LYS A 45 -2.28 5.39 -10.41
CA LYS A 45 -3.41 6.11 -11.01
C LYS A 45 -2.89 6.96 -12.16
N ASP A 46 -3.04 6.44 -13.38
CA ASP A 46 -2.55 7.05 -14.62
C ASP A 46 -1.05 7.39 -14.62
N VAL A 47 -0.68 8.57 -14.11
CA VAL A 47 0.71 9.07 -14.03
C VAL A 47 1.18 9.28 -12.58
N HIS A 48 0.35 8.95 -11.60
CA HIS A 48 0.56 9.24 -10.19
C HIS A 48 0.66 7.97 -9.34
N TRP A 49 1.60 7.95 -8.40
CA TRP A 49 1.79 6.87 -7.44
C TRP A 49 1.35 7.30 -6.05
N CYS A 50 0.51 6.47 -5.44
CA CYS A 50 0.01 6.64 -4.08
C CYS A 50 0.26 5.34 -3.29
N LEU A 51 0.05 5.37 -1.98
CA LEU A 51 0.17 4.19 -1.14
C LEU A 51 -1.15 3.91 -0.42
N ALA A 52 -1.62 2.67 -0.48
CA ALA A 52 -2.61 2.19 0.46
C ALA A 52 -1.96 1.23 1.47
N VAL A 53 -2.43 1.26 2.72
CA VAL A 53 -1.94 0.41 3.80
C VAL A 53 -3.12 -0.33 4.41
N ILE A 54 -2.99 -1.65 4.54
CA ILE A 54 -3.88 -2.47 5.36
C ILE A 54 -3.11 -2.77 6.65
N ASN A 55 -3.58 -2.23 7.77
CA ASN A 55 -3.02 -2.50 9.09
C ASN A 55 -3.84 -3.62 9.74
N MET A 56 -3.33 -4.84 9.69
CA MET A 56 -4.02 -6.03 10.23
C MET A 56 -4.06 -6.00 11.76
N LYS A 57 -3.02 -5.44 12.39
CA LYS A 57 -2.90 -5.35 13.84
C LYS A 57 -3.87 -4.34 14.44
N GLU A 58 -3.89 -3.12 13.91
CA GLU A 58 -4.76 -2.04 14.38
C GLU A 58 -6.15 -2.06 13.72
N ARG A 59 -6.36 -2.94 12.71
CA ARG A 59 -7.61 -3.07 11.98
C ARG A 59 -8.03 -1.76 11.30
N THR A 60 -7.09 -1.13 10.62
CA THR A 60 -7.31 0.14 9.89
C THR A 60 -6.90 0.04 8.43
N PHE A 61 -7.47 0.92 7.61
CA PHE A 61 -7.06 1.16 6.24
C PHE A 61 -6.57 2.60 6.10
N GLN A 62 -5.48 2.82 5.39
CA GLN A 62 -4.95 4.15 5.10
C GLN A 62 -4.76 4.32 3.60
N TYR A 63 -4.96 5.54 3.11
CA TYR A 63 -4.61 5.97 1.76
C TYR A 63 -3.78 7.24 1.84
N LEU A 64 -2.52 7.16 1.40
CA LEU A 64 -1.53 8.23 1.49
C LEU A 64 -1.20 8.71 0.07
N ASP A 65 -1.39 10.01 -0.14
CA ASP A 65 -1.23 10.67 -1.43
C ASP A 65 -0.38 11.93 -1.26
N SER A 66 0.81 11.97 -1.86
CA SER A 66 1.69 13.13 -1.77
C SER A 66 1.17 14.38 -2.47
N LEU A 67 0.12 14.29 -3.30
CA LEU A 67 -0.59 15.45 -3.86
C LEU A 67 -1.76 15.91 -2.99
N GLY A 68 -2.00 15.27 -1.84
CA GLY A 68 -3.05 15.66 -0.89
C GLY A 68 -4.46 15.22 -1.30
N CYS A 69 -4.60 14.37 -2.32
CA CYS A 69 -5.88 13.83 -2.73
C CYS A 69 -6.37 12.75 -1.75
N VAL A 70 -7.65 12.82 -1.38
CA VAL A 70 -8.32 11.79 -0.58
C VAL A 70 -9.05 10.81 -1.50
N ASP A 71 -8.92 9.51 -1.25
CA ASP A 71 -9.64 8.46 -1.98
C ASP A 71 -10.17 7.38 -1.02
N HIS A 72 -11.48 7.37 -0.81
CA HIS A 72 -12.20 6.37 -0.01
C HIS A 72 -12.59 5.10 -0.79
N HIS A 73 -12.45 5.12 -2.12
CA HIS A 73 -12.74 3.96 -2.96
C HIS A 73 -11.66 2.88 -2.79
N VAL A 74 -10.38 3.27 -2.74
CA VAL A 74 -9.27 2.32 -2.58
C VAL A 74 -9.36 1.55 -1.24
N PRO A 75 -9.49 2.18 -0.06
CA PRO A 75 -9.73 1.49 1.20
C PRO A 75 -10.92 0.53 1.15
N ARG A 76 -12.04 0.93 0.55
CA ARG A 76 -13.24 0.09 0.42
C ARG A 76 -12.99 -1.17 -0.41
N VAL A 77 -12.28 -1.03 -1.52
CA VAL A 77 -11.88 -2.17 -2.37
C VAL A 77 -10.94 -3.10 -1.62
N LEU A 78 -10.00 -2.55 -0.84
CA LEU A 78 -9.06 -3.34 -0.03
C LEU A 78 -9.74 -4.06 1.13
N ALA A 79 -10.74 -3.46 1.77
CA ALA A 79 -11.53 -4.11 2.81
C ALA A 79 -12.22 -5.36 2.28
N ARG A 80 -12.86 -5.25 1.10
CA ARG A 80 -13.45 -6.42 0.44
C ARG A 80 -12.39 -7.46 0.05
N TYR A 81 -11.28 -7.02 -0.51
CA TYR A 81 -10.18 -7.89 -0.92
C TYR A 81 -9.62 -8.71 0.24
N ILE A 82 -9.27 -8.08 1.35
CA ILE A 82 -8.63 -8.79 2.46
C ILE A 82 -9.59 -9.80 3.10
N ALA A 83 -10.88 -9.49 3.20
CA ALA A 83 -11.88 -10.44 3.68
C ALA A 83 -12.00 -11.68 2.76
N GLU A 84 -12.08 -11.48 1.44
CA GLU A 84 -12.13 -12.58 0.45
C GLU A 84 -10.83 -13.39 0.42
N GLU A 85 -9.68 -12.71 0.53
CA GLU A 85 -8.34 -13.33 0.55
C GLU A 85 -8.15 -14.21 1.79
N VAL A 86 -8.48 -13.70 2.98
CA VAL A 86 -8.37 -14.47 4.23
C VAL A 86 -9.26 -15.70 4.19
N LYS A 87 -10.51 -15.57 3.73
CA LYS A 87 -11.43 -16.70 3.57
C LYS A 87 -10.88 -17.75 2.61
N ASP A 88 -10.36 -17.33 1.46
CA ASP A 88 -9.86 -18.24 0.44
C ASP A 88 -8.57 -18.96 0.82
N LYS A 89 -7.64 -18.30 1.53
CA LYS A 89 -6.32 -18.87 1.84
C LYS A 89 -6.26 -19.62 3.16
N SER A 90 -7.00 -19.15 4.16
CA SER A 90 -6.88 -19.64 5.54
C SER A 90 -8.14 -20.33 6.05
N ASN A 91 -9.26 -20.25 5.31
CA ASN A 91 -10.60 -20.67 5.74
C ASN A 91 -11.07 -19.99 7.05
N LYS A 92 -10.45 -18.87 7.42
CA LYS A 92 -10.88 -18.00 8.52
C LYS A 92 -11.77 -16.89 7.97
N GLU A 93 -12.54 -16.27 8.85
CA GLU A 93 -13.36 -15.11 8.52
C GLU A 93 -12.92 -13.91 9.37
N ILE A 94 -12.79 -12.74 8.72
CA ILE A 94 -12.55 -11.46 9.37
C ILE A 94 -13.68 -10.50 8.99
N ASP A 95 -14.18 -9.74 9.96
CA ASP A 95 -15.19 -8.73 9.73
C ASP A 95 -14.54 -7.35 9.55
N THR A 96 -14.27 -7.00 8.30
CA THR A 96 -13.69 -5.70 7.93
C THR A 96 -14.66 -4.54 8.07
N ASN A 97 -15.96 -4.77 8.34
CA ASN A 97 -16.90 -3.66 8.57
C ASN A 97 -16.66 -2.95 9.90
N THR A 98 -15.97 -3.62 10.84
CA THR A 98 -15.55 -3.04 12.12
C THR A 98 -14.26 -2.23 12.02
N TRP A 99 -13.60 -2.28 10.87
CA TRP A 99 -12.33 -1.61 10.61
C TRP A 99 -12.63 -0.22 10.07
N HIS A 100 -11.83 0.77 10.45
CA HIS A 100 -12.04 2.15 10.02
C HIS A 100 -10.94 2.63 9.08
N GLU A 101 -11.29 3.60 8.24
CA GLU A 101 -10.31 4.36 7.49
C GLU A 101 -9.64 5.36 8.43
N GLU A 102 -8.32 5.26 8.53
CA GLU A 102 -7.50 6.15 9.34
C GLU A 102 -7.00 7.28 8.44
N LEU A 103 -7.50 8.48 8.69
CA LEU A 103 -7.01 9.69 8.05
C LEU A 103 -5.72 10.11 8.75
N VAL A 104 -4.63 10.16 7.99
CA VAL A 104 -3.33 10.60 8.49
C VAL A 104 -3.20 12.08 8.16
N ASP A 105 -3.35 12.91 9.20
CA ASP A 105 -3.04 14.33 9.11
C ASP A 105 -1.51 14.52 8.99
N ASP A 106 -1.09 15.64 8.35
CA ASP A 106 0.31 16.07 8.27
C ASP A 106 1.29 15.12 7.55
N ILE A 107 0.86 14.46 6.48
CA ILE A 107 1.79 13.74 5.60
C ILE A 107 2.66 14.71 4.78
N PRO A 108 3.94 14.39 4.51
CA PRO A 108 4.79 15.19 3.62
C PRO A 108 4.21 15.31 2.21
N LEU A 109 3.96 16.52 1.72
CA LEU A 109 3.42 16.74 0.37
C LEU A 109 4.53 16.99 -0.67
N GLN A 110 4.33 16.47 -1.88
CA GLN A 110 5.19 16.77 -3.02
C GLN A 110 4.88 18.16 -3.58
N GLN A 111 5.90 18.80 -4.17
CA GLN A 111 5.78 20.12 -4.78
C GLN A 111 6.14 20.11 -6.28
N ASN A 112 6.21 18.91 -6.88
CA ASN A 112 6.46 18.71 -8.31
C ASN A 112 5.63 17.55 -8.88
N GLY A 113 5.78 17.25 -10.17
CA GLY A 113 4.98 16.23 -10.87
C GLY A 113 5.64 14.85 -11.04
N TRP A 114 6.83 14.62 -10.48
CA TRP A 114 7.61 13.40 -10.77
C TRP A 114 8.09 12.64 -9.52
N ASP A 115 7.94 13.22 -8.33
CA ASP A 115 8.42 12.61 -7.08
C ASP A 115 7.41 11.70 -6.37
N CYS A 116 6.19 11.53 -6.90
CA CYS A 116 5.15 10.70 -6.28
C CYS A 116 5.62 9.28 -5.92
N GLY A 117 6.40 8.65 -6.81
CA GLY A 117 7.00 7.33 -6.54
C GLY A 117 8.00 7.36 -5.39
N MET A 118 8.78 8.44 -5.24
CA MET A 118 9.73 8.58 -4.14
C MET A 118 9.04 8.85 -2.81
N PHE A 119 8.00 9.69 -2.79
CA PHE A 119 7.17 9.88 -1.60
C PHE A 119 6.52 8.57 -1.18
N MET A 120 5.91 7.82 -2.12
CA MET A 120 5.34 6.50 -1.87
C MET A 120 6.37 5.54 -1.25
N LEU A 121 7.60 5.46 -1.79
CA LEU A 121 8.66 4.63 -1.22
C LEU A 121 9.03 5.06 0.21
N LYS A 122 9.07 6.36 0.48
CA LYS A 122 9.41 6.87 1.82
C LYS A 122 8.26 6.70 2.81
N TYR A 123 7.01 6.79 2.38
CA TYR A 123 5.88 6.40 3.23
C TYR A 123 6.00 4.94 3.66
N ILE A 124 6.32 4.02 2.74
CA ILE A 124 6.56 2.60 3.07
C ILE A 124 7.71 2.46 4.08
N ASP A 125 8.85 3.10 3.80
CA ASP A 125 10.06 3.02 4.63
C ASP A 125 9.76 3.43 6.09
N PHE A 126 9.17 4.61 6.29
CA PHE A 126 8.84 5.12 7.62
C PHE A 126 7.74 4.28 8.31
N HIS A 127 6.64 3.95 7.61
CA HIS A 127 5.57 3.14 8.21
C HIS A 127 6.01 1.71 8.58
N SER A 128 6.93 1.12 7.80
CA SER A 128 7.46 -0.22 8.06
C SER A 128 8.32 -0.27 9.33
N ARG A 129 8.96 0.85 9.68
CA ARG A 129 9.79 1.00 10.89
C ARG A 129 9.01 1.57 12.09
N GLY A 130 7.72 1.91 11.90
CA GLY A 130 6.90 2.55 12.93
C GLY A 130 7.35 3.98 13.28
N LEU A 131 7.96 4.67 12.33
CA LEU A 131 8.47 6.04 12.50
C LEU A 131 7.48 7.07 11.96
N SER A 132 7.50 8.27 12.55
CA SER A 132 6.79 9.43 12.00
C SER A 132 7.47 9.92 10.72
N MET A 133 6.68 10.36 9.73
CA MET A 133 7.17 10.79 8.42
C MET A 133 7.90 12.15 8.48
N SER A 134 9.10 12.15 9.06
CA SER A 134 9.93 13.34 9.25
C SER A 134 10.82 13.62 8.03
N PHE A 135 10.21 13.90 6.88
CA PHE A 135 10.93 14.31 5.65
C PHE A 135 10.11 15.31 4.83
N SER A 136 10.73 15.95 3.84
CA SER A 136 10.08 16.91 2.95
C SER A 136 10.56 16.78 1.50
N GLN A 137 10.00 17.62 0.62
CA GLN A 137 10.42 17.76 -0.77
C GLN A 137 11.94 18.02 -0.94
N GLU A 138 12.55 18.72 0.02
CA GLU A 138 13.99 19.05 -0.01
C GLU A 138 14.88 17.80 0.05
N ASN A 139 14.38 16.71 0.64
CA ASN A 139 15.14 15.46 0.74
C ASN A 139 15.08 14.61 -0.53
N MET A 140 14.20 14.91 -1.49
CA MET A 140 13.94 14.01 -2.62
C MET A 140 15.15 13.80 -3.52
N GLU A 141 16.00 14.80 -3.74
CA GLU A 141 17.23 14.63 -4.52
C GLU A 141 18.17 13.61 -3.87
N TYR A 142 18.35 13.74 -2.55
CA TYR A 142 19.14 12.81 -1.78
C TYR A 142 18.53 11.40 -1.81
N PHE A 143 17.22 11.28 -1.59
CA PHE A 143 16.54 9.98 -1.62
C PHE A 143 16.62 9.30 -2.98
N ARG A 144 16.52 10.03 -4.11
CA ARG A 144 16.71 9.46 -5.45
C ARG A 144 18.11 8.86 -5.59
N LYS A 145 19.15 9.61 -5.23
CA LYS A 145 20.55 9.14 -5.27
C LYS A 145 20.76 7.92 -4.36
N ARG A 146 20.22 7.97 -3.14
CA ARG A 146 20.31 6.88 -2.17
C ARG A 146 19.61 5.62 -2.69
N THR A 147 18.39 5.73 -3.21
CA THR A 147 17.64 4.57 -3.74
C THR A 147 18.36 3.90 -4.91
N VAL A 148 19.04 4.65 -5.79
CA VAL A 148 19.91 4.05 -6.81
C VAL A 148 21.02 3.22 -6.17
N MET A 149 21.67 3.73 -5.14
CA MET A 149 22.72 2.99 -4.41
C MET A 149 22.19 1.74 -3.71
N GLU A 150 21.00 1.83 -3.09
CA GLU A 150 20.34 0.70 -2.42
C GLU A 150 19.99 -0.41 -3.41
N ILE A 151 19.47 -0.05 -4.60
CA ILE A 151 19.17 -0.99 -5.68
C ILE A 151 20.45 -1.65 -6.19
N LEU A 152 21.51 -0.88 -6.46
CA LEU A 152 22.79 -1.42 -6.94
C LEU A 152 23.44 -2.38 -5.94
N ARG A 153 23.22 -2.15 -4.63
CA ARG A 153 23.74 -3.00 -3.55
C ARG A 153 22.81 -4.14 -3.16
N LEU A 154 21.58 -4.17 -3.69
CA LEU A 154 20.50 -5.07 -3.26
C LEU A 154 20.27 -5.02 -1.74
N ARG A 155 20.45 -3.84 -1.14
CA ARG A 155 20.38 -3.62 0.31
C ARG A 155 19.85 -2.23 0.63
N ALA A 156 18.82 -2.17 1.45
CA ALA A 156 18.36 -0.93 2.08
C ALA A 156 19.15 -0.69 3.38
N ASP A 157 19.57 0.55 3.61
CA ASP A 157 20.30 0.97 4.82
C ASP A 157 19.40 1.78 5.79
#